data_AF-A0A536P6H8-F1
#
_entry.id   AF-A0A536P6H8-F1
#
_cell.length_a   1.000
_cell.length_b   1.000
_cell.length_c   1.000
_cell.angle_alpha   90.00
_cell.angle_beta   90.00
_cell.angle_gamma   90.00
#
_symmetry.space_group_name_H-M   'P 1'
#
loop_
_entity.id
_entity.type
_entity.pdbx_description
1 polymer ?
#
loop_
_entity_poly.entity_id
_entity_poly.type
_entity_poly.pdbx_seq_one_letter_code
_entity_poly.pdbx_strand_id
1 'polypeptide(L)'
;MAAERMRTERDSMGEVPVPEDAYYGASTERARQNFPISDLRLPRSFIRALGQIKGSAALVNAELGLLEARLAAAIAQAAEEVEESRFDRDFVVDVFQTGSGTSTNTNANEVIANRASEILGGPRGEGRLVHPNDHVNRCQSSNDVIPTAMQLAALVEISVELVPALEYLESSLRRKAAEFMPVIKTGRTHLQDATPIRLGQEFLGYAGQVARGLKRLQAVRLELG
;
A
#
# COMPACT_ATOMS: atom_id res chain seq x y z
N MET A 1 3.97 15.04 30.81
CA MET A 1 3.75 13.93 29.86
C MET A 1 4.08 12.67 30.63
N ALA A 2 3.15 11.72 30.75
CA ALA A 2 3.46 10.44 31.40
C ALA A 2 4.59 9.77 30.61
N ALA A 3 5.58 9.19 31.29
CA ALA A 3 6.62 8.43 30.63
C ALA A 3 5.96 7.27 29.86
N GLU A 4 6.18 7.22 28.55
CA GLU A 4 5.71 6.14 27.71
C GLU A 4 6.35 4.84 28.20
N ARG A 5 5.52 3.85 28.54
CA ARG A 5 6.03 2.56 28.99
C ARG A 5 6.67 1.87 27.80
N MET A 6 7.85 1.30 28.02
CA MET A 6 8.64 0.64 26.99
C MET A 6 8.73 -0.86 27.30
N ARG A 7 8.65 -1.71 26.28
CA ARG A 7 9.07 -3.11 26.34
C ARG A 7 10.45 -3.28 25.69
N THR A 8 11.19 -4.27 26.14
CA THR A 8 12.45 -4.65 25.48
C THR A 8 12.14 -5.67 24.38
N GLU A 9 12.60 -5.40 23.17
CA GLU A 9 12.64 -6.35 22.06
C GLU A 9 14.10 -6.64 21.68
N ARG A 10 14.34 -7.78 21.05
CA ARG A 10 15.68 -8.22 20.67
C ARG A 10 15.71 -8.72 19.24
N ASP A 11 16.78 -8.36 18.55
CA ASP A 11 17.20 -8.95 17.30
C ASP A 11 18.68 -9.38 17.38
N SER A 12 19.28 -9.75 16.24
CA SER A 12 20.69 -10.18 16.19
C SER A 12 21.69 -9.09 16.59
N MET A 13 21.28 -7.81 16.60
CA MET A 13 22.13 -6.69 17.04
C MET A 13 21.96 -6.38 18.53
N GLY A 14 21.11 -7.11 19.25
CA GLY A 14 20.88 -6.99 20.68
C GLY A 14 19.51 -6.41 21.02
N GLU A 15 19.40 -5.85 22.21
CA GLU A 15 18.16 -5.30 22.75
C GLU A 15 17.88 -3.88 22.20
N VAL A 16 16.61 -3.51 22.11
CA VAL A 16 16.14 -2.15 21.81
C VAL A 16 14.81 -1.88 22.53
N PRO A 17 14.63 -0.71 23.15
CA PRO A 17 13.36 -0.35 23.77
C PRO A 17 12.33 0.03 22.69
N VAL A 18 11.13 -0.53 22.78
CA VAL A 18 9.98 -0.28 21.90
C VAL A 18 8.77 0.13 22.76
N PRO A 19 7.92 1.09 22.35
CA PRO A 19 6.72 1.43 23.11
C PRO A 19 5.87 0.19 23.42
N GLU A 20 5.34 0.11 24.64
CA GLU A 20 4.60 -1.07 25.12
C GLU A 20 3.34 -1.35 24.27
N ASP A 21 2.69 -0.30 23.77
CA ASP A 21 1.47 -0.38 22.97
C ASP A 21 1.71 -0.54 21.46
N ALA A 22 2.96 -0.45 21.00
CA ALA A 22 3.32 -0.66 19.60
C ALA A 22 3.24 -2.15 19.21
N TYR A 23 2.91 -2.44 17.96
CA TYR A 23 2.91 -3.80 17.40
C TYR A 23 4.19 -4.14 16.66
N TYR A 24 4.99 -3.16 16.23
CA TYR A 24 6.29 -3.42 15.62
C TYR A 24 7.34 -3.89 16.64
N GLY A 25 8.47 -4.41 16.17
CA GLY A 25 9.51 -5.03 16.99
C GLY A 25 10.88 -4.36 16.85
N ALA A 26 11.91 -5.11 17.22
CA ALA A 26 13.27 -4.61 17.31
C ALA A 26 13.81 -4.10 15.97
N SER A 27 13.62 -4.85 14.88
CA SER A 27 14.20 -4.52 13.59
C SER A 27 13.53 -3.29 12.98
N THR A 28 12.22 -3.12 13.20
CA THR A 28 11.50 -1.89 12.80
C THR A 28 11.99 -0.68 13.58
N GLU A 29 12.14 -0.79 14.89
CA GLU A 29 12.61 0.34 15.71
C GLU A 29 14.03 0.75 15.32
N ARG A 30 14.91 -0.21 15.05
CA ARG A 30 16.25 0.08 14.53
C ARG A 30 16.20 0.74 13.15
N ALA A 31 15.34 0.27 12.24
CA ALA A 31 15.19 0.92 10.94
C ALA A 31 14.69 2.37 11.09
N ARG A 32 13.72 2.62 11.97
CA ARG A 32 13.23 3.96 12.29
C ARG A 32 14.34 4.88 12.81
N GLN A 33 15.23 4.36 13.66
CA GLN A 33 16.38 5.10 14.19
C GLN A 33 17.50 5.31 13.16
N ASN A 34 17.71 4.35 12.25
CA ASN A 34 18.78 4.37 11.24
C ASN A 34 18.43 5.20 10.00
N PHE A 35 17.14 5.38 9.69
CA PHE A 35 16.66 6.11 8.52
C PHE A 35 15.78 7.33 8.87
N PRO A 36 16.24 8.29 9.69
CA PRO A 36 15.48 9.49 10.04
C PRO A 36 15.61 10.57 8.94
N ILE A 37 15.27 10.23 7.69
CA ILE A 37 15.50 11.09 6.53
C ILE A 37 14.34 12.09 6.34
N SER A 38 13.11 11.66 6.59
CA SER A 38 11.89 12.43 6.44
C SER A 38 10.78 11.92 7.38
N ASP A 39 9.58 12.48 7.22
CA ASP A 39 8.36 11.99 7.86
C ASP A 39 7.43 11.25 6.88
N LEU A 40 7.92 10.94 5.67
CA LEU A 40 7.15 10.19 4.69
C LEU A 40 7.08 8.71 5.08
N ARG A 41 5.91 8.12 4.87
CA ARG A 41 5.66 6.68 5.03
C ARG A 41 5.15 6.11 3.72
N LEU A 42 5.31 4.80 3.55
CA LEU A 42 4.72 4.13 2.39
C LEU A 42 3.19 4.31 2.41
N PRO A 43 2.56 4.50 1.23
CA PRO A 43 1.15 4.83 1.17
C PRO A 43 0.29 3.68 1.71
N ARG A 44 -0.91 4.02 2.21
CA ARG A 44 -1.87 3.06 2.74
C ARG A 44 -2.12 1.87 1.79
N SER A 45 -2.24 2.12 0.50
CA SER A 45 -2.45 1.08 -0.52
C SER A 45 -1.32 0.05 -0.56
N PHE A 46 -0.09 0.48 -0.30
CA PHE A 46 1.06 -0.41 -0.19
C PHE A 46 1.00 -1.28 1.08
N ILE A 47 0.70 -0.67 2.22
CA ILE A 47 0.55 -1.39 3.50
C ILE A 47 -0.61 -2.40 3.41
N ARG A 48 -1.72 -2.00 2.77
CA ARG A 48 -2.85 -2.88 2.48
C ARG A 48 -2.42 -4.10 1.65
N ALA A 49 -1.69 -3.88 0.57
CA ALA A 49 -1.16 -4.94 -0.29
C ALA A 49 -0.22 -5.89 0.48
N LEU A 50 0.62 -5.37 1.38
CA LEU A 50 1.44 -6.20 2.26
C LEU A 50 0.58 -7.10 3.16
N GLY A 51 -0.47 -6.56 3.78
CA GLY A 51 -1.42 -7.35 4.57
C GLY A 51 -2.00 -8.51 3.75
N GLN A 52 -2.53 -8.22 2.55
CA GLN A 52 -3.09 -9.22 1.64
C GLN A 52 -2.08 -10.32 1.27
N ILE A 53 -0.85 -9.94 0.94
CA ILE A 53 0.24 -10.88 0.59
C ILE A 53 0.58 -11.78 1.78
N LYS A 54 0.71 -11.21 2.99
CA LYS A 54 1.08 -11.96 4.20
C LYS A 54 -0.03 -12.91 4.64
N GLY A 55 -1.29 -12.48 4.60
CA GLY A 55 -2.44 -13.34 4.90
C GLY A 55 -2.54 -14.49 3.92
N SER A 56 -2.45 -14.21 2.62
CA SER A 56 -2.52 -15.23 1.56
C SER A 56 -1.36 -16.24 1.66
N ALA A 57 -0.14 -15.77 1.90
CA ALA A 57 1.02 -16.64 2.07
C ALA A 57 0.89 -17.57 3.27
N ALA A 58 0.32 -17.11 4.38
CA ALA A 58 0.07 -17.95 5.55
C ALA A 58 -0.93 -19.08 5.25
N LEU A 59 -2.02 -18.77 4.54
CA LEU A 59 -3.03 -19.76 4.13
C LEU A 59 -2.44 -20.80 3.17
N VAL A 60 -1.71 -20.35 2.13
CA VAL A 60 -1.04 -21.26 1.18
C VAL A 60 -0.01 -22.14 1.90
N ASN A 61 0.78 -21.58 2.82
CA ASN A 61 1.74 -22.36 3.60
C ASN A 61 1.05 -23.42 4.48
N ALA A 62 -0.16 -23.18 4.97
CA ALA A 62 -0.94 -24.19 5.69
C ALA A 62 -1.47 -25.29 4.76
N GLU A 63 -1.98 -24.92 3.58
CA GLU A 63 -2.43 -25.89 2.57
C GLU A 63 -1.30 -26.82 2.11
N LEU A 64 -0.08 -26.29 2.01
CA LEU A 64 1.13 -27.05 1.69
C LEU A 64 1.70 -27.86 2.89
N GLY A 65 1.08 -27.78 4.07
CA GLY A 65 1.54 -28.44 5.28
C GLY A 65 2.85 -27.86 5.86
N LEU A 66 3.25 -26.66 5.44
CA LEU A 66 4.47 -25.98 5.87
C LEU A 66 4.27 -25.14 7.13
N LEU A 67 3.03 -24.76 7.44
CA LEU A 67 2.65 -23.98 8.62
C LEU A 67 1.44 -24.61 9.31
N GLU A 68 1.42 -24.63 10.64
CA GLU A 68 0.27 -25.17 11.39
C GLU A 68 -0.99 -24.34 11.09
N ALA A 69 -2.12 -25.00 10.82
CA ALA A 69 -3.37 -24.34 10.46
C ALA A 69 -3.83 -23.29 11.49
N ARG A 70 -3.60 -23.55 12.79
CA ARG A 70 -3.92 -22.60 13.86
C ARG A 70 -3.08 -21.32 13.79
N LEU A 71 -1.78 -21.46 13.51
CA LEU A 71 -0.89 -20.31 13.31
C LEU A 71 -1.28 -19.52 12.05
N ALA A 72 -1.53 -20.24 10.96
CA ALA A 72 -1.92 -19.63 9.68
C ALA A 72 -3.21 -18.83 9.78
N ALA A 73 -4.23 -19.37 10.47
CA ALA A 73 -5.49 -18.66 10.70
C ALA A 73 -5.29 -17.36 11.50
N ALA A 74 -4.48 -17.40 12.57
CA ALA A 74 -4.18 -16.21 13.36
C ALA A 74 -3.37 -15.16 12.58
N ILE A 75 -2.42 -15.60 11.75
CA ILE A 75 -1.65 -14.71 10.86
C ILE A 75 -2.55 -14.08 9.81
N ALA A 76 -3.43 -14.87 9.17
CA ALA A 76 -4.37 -14.38 8.18
C ALA A 76 -5.33 -13.34 8.77
N GLN A 77 -5.88 -13.61 9.96
CA GLN A 77 -6.71 -12.64 10.69
C GLN A 77 -5.94 -11.36 11.03
N ALA A 78 -4.72 -11.46 11.58
CA ALA A 78 -3.91 -10.28 11.88
C ALA A 78 -3.55 -9.47 10.63
N ALA A 79 -3.33 -10.15 9.50
CA ALA A 79 -3.03 -9.51 8.22
C ALA A 79 -4.25 -8.82 7.59
N GLU A 80 -5.45 -9.38 7.77
CA GLU A 80 -6.72 -8.72 7.45
C GLU A 80 -6.91 -7.44 8.27
N GLU A 81 -6.60 -7.47 9.57
CA GLU A 81 -6.65 -6.25 10.40
C GLU A 81 -5.66 -5.17 9.92
N VAL A 82 -4.51 -5.55 9.34
CA VAL A 82 -3.59 -4.64 8.63
C VAL A 82 -4.21 -4.12 7.34
N GLU A 83 -4.93 -4.96 6.59
CA GLU A 83 -5.71 -4.57 5.40
C GLU A 83 -6.86 -3.59 5.74
N GLU A 84 -7.38 -3.65 6.95
CA GLU A 84 -8.44 -2.77 7.47
C GLU A 84 -7.91 -1.45 8.07
N SER A 85 -6.61 -1.18 7.98
CA SER A 85 -5.96 0.06 8.47
C SER A 85 -5.87 0.16 9.99
N ARG A 86 -6.10 -0.93 10.74
CA ARG A 86 -6.15 -0.92 12.21
C ARG A 86 -4.79 -0.66 12.87
N PHE A 87 -3.70 -0.86 12.11
CA PHE A 87 -2.32 -0.76 12.60
C PHE A 87 -1.46 0.21 11.80
N ASP A 88 -2.04 1.13 11.02
CA ASP A 88 -1.24 2.05 10.19
C ASP A 88 -0.21 2.87 11.00
N ARG A 89 -0.54 3.21 12.26
CA ARG A 89 0.37 3.91 13.18
C ARG A 89 1.63 3.10 13.51
N ASP A 90 1.58 1.79 13.36
CA ASP A 90 2.68 0.86 13.66
C ASP A 90 3.60 0.63 12.44
N PHE A 91 3.28 1.22 11.28
CA PHE A 91 4.14 1.26 10.10
C PHE A 91 5.00 2.53 10.12
N VAL A 92 6.07 2.48 10.92
CA VAL A 92 6.86 3.65 11.32
C VAL A 92 8.12 3.88 10.47
N VAL A 93 8.41 3.01 9.51
CA VAL A 93 9.61 3.11 8.65
C VAL A 93 9.43 4.16 7.56
N ASP A 94 10.46 4.99 7.36
CA ASP A 94 10.51 5.98 6.29
C ASP A 94 10.52 5.34 4.90
N VAL A 95 9.93 5.99 3.90
CA VAL A 95 10.09 5.61 2.48
C VAL A 95 11.58 5.54 2.08
N PHE A 96 12.42 6.43 2.59
CA PHE A 96 13.87 6.46 2.34
C PHE A 96 14.61 5.47 3.25
N GLN A 97 14.35 4.19 3.03
CA GLN A 97 14.98 3.06 3.73
C GLN A 97 15.92 2.27 2.80
N THR A 98 16.23 1.03 3.16
CA THR A 98 16.95 0.09 2.27
C THR A 98 16.22 -0.03 0.91
N GLY A 99 16.95 0.01 -0.21
CA GLY A 99 16.35 0.01 -1.55
C GLY A 99 15.51 -1.22 -1.92
N SER A 100 15.70 -2.35 -1.24
CA SER A 100 14.88 -3.56 -1.37
C SER A 100 13.56 -3.52 -0.57
N GLY A 101 13.32 -2.48 0.23
CA GLY A 101 12.16 -2.41 1.14
C GLY A 101 12.19 -3.41 2.30
N THR A 102 13.34 -4.01 2.62
CA THR A 102 13.48 -5.03 3.67
C THR A 102 12.98 -4.55 5.03
N SER A 103 13.20 -3.27 5.37
CA SER A 103 12.75 -2.73 6.66
C SER A 103 11.21 -2.70 6.75
N THR A 104 10.51 -2.33 5.68
CA THR A 104 9.04 -2.37 5.62
C THR A 104 8.50 -3.79 5.62
N ASN A 105 9.10 -4.72 4.86
CA ASN A 105 8.70 -6.12 4.92
C ASN A 105 8.80 -6.66 6.35
N THR A 106 9.90 -6.34 7.04
CA THR A 106 10.11 -6.72 8.44
C THR A 106 9.11 -6.04 9.37
N ASN A 107 8.78 -4.77 9.14
CA ASN A 107 7.75 -4.07 9.89
C ASN A 107 6.39 -4.75 9.78
N ALA A 108 5.96 -5.15 8.58
CA ALA A 108 4.74 -5.93 8.41
C ALA A 108 4.82 -7.26 9.17
N ASN A 109 5.95 -7.98 9.05
CA ASN A 109 6.15 -9.25 9.72
C ASN A 109 6.03 -9.14 11.25
N GLU A 110 6.66 -8.12 11.86
CA GLU A 110 6.63 -7.90 13.31
C GLU A 110 5.24 -7.50 13.81
N VAL A 111 4.57 -6.57 13.12
CA VAL A 111 3.19 -6.14 13.47
C VAL A 111 2.24 -7.33 13.44
N ILE A 112 2.25 -8.10 12.34
CA ILE A 112 1.39 -9.26 12.16
C ILE A 112 1.74 -10.36 13.18
N ALA A 113 3.02 -10.62 13.44
CA ALA A 113 3.44 -11.64 14.40
C ALA A 113 2.98 -11.33 15.83
N ASN A 114 3.18 -10.09 16.29
CA ASN A 114 2.73 -9.67 17.61
C ASN A 114 1.20 -9.73 17.70
N ARG A 115 0.48 -9.29 16.67
CA ARG A 115 -0.98 -9.34 16.68
C ARG A 115 -1.54 -10.76 16.62
N ALA A 116 -0.99 -11.62 15.77
CA ALA A 116 -1.36 -13.02 15.69
C ALA A 116 -1.08 -13.77 17.00
N SER A 117 -0.02 -13.39 17.71
CA SER A 117 0.28 -13.95 19.04
C SER A 117 -0.77 -13.58 20.07
N GLU A 118 -1.26 -12.33 20.09
CA GLU A 118 -2.38 -11.95 20.96
C GLU A 118 -3.67 -12.72 20.64
N ILE A 119 -3.98 -12.91 19.35
CA ILE A 119 -5.14 -13.71 18.90
C ILE A 119 -5.06 -15.14 19.45
N LEU A 120 -3.85 -15.69 19.56
CA LEU A 120 -3.60 -17.02 20.11
C LEU A 120 -3.54 -17.06 21.65
N GLY A 121 -3.70 -15.93 22.33
CA GLY A 121 -3.62 -15.79 23.79
C GLY A 121 -2.20 -15.64 24.34
N GLY A 122 -1.22 -15.38 23.47
CA GLY A 122 0.16 -15.08 23.85
C GLY A 122 0.44 -13.58 24.04
N PRO A 123 1.61 -13.23 24.60
CA PRO A 123 2.03 -11.84 24.75
C PRO A 123 2.59 -11.26 23.44
N ARG A 124 2.75 -9.93 23.38
CA ARG A 124 3.64 -9.26 22.41
C ARG A 124 5.10 -9.33 22.90
N GLY A 125 6.06 -9.12 22.00
CA GLY A 125 7.48 -9.07 22.37
C GLY A 125 8.20 -10.40 22.19
N GLU A 126 9.27 -10.62 22.98
CA GLU A 126 10.08 -11.84 22.91
C GLU A 126 9.28 -13.12 23.22
N GLY A 127 8.24 -13.03 24.06
CA GLY A 127 7.39 -14.16 24.43
C GLY A 127 6.29 -14.51 23.40
N ARG A 128 6.28 -13.84 22.24
CA ARG A 128 5.25 -14.04 21.20
C ARG A 128 5.21 -15.49 20.70
N LEU A 129 4.01 -15.96 20.38
CA LEU A 129 3.78 -17.33 19.88
C LEU A 129 4.05 -17.46 18.38
N VAL A 130 4.04 -16.35 17.65
CA VAL A 130 4.26 -16.29 16.21
C VAL A 130 5.59 -15.61 15.94
N HIS A 131 6.50 -16.28 15.23
CA HIS A 131 7.78 -15.71 14.86
C HIS A 131 7.66 -14.90 13.54
N PRO A 132 8.14 -13.64 13.49
CA PRO A 132 7.99 -12.78 12.31
C PRO A 132 8.67 -13.34 11.06
N ASN A 133 9.86 -13.95 11.21
CA ASN A 133 10.56 -14.52 10.06
C ASN A 133 10.05 -15.95 9.74
N ASP A 134 10.21 -16.87 10.67
CA ASP A 134 9.93 -18.30 10.48
C ASP A 134 8.47 -18.67 10.20
N HIS A 135 7.50 -17.84 10.64
CA HIS A 135 6.08 -18.05 10.39
C HIS A 135 5.49 -17.02 9.43
N VAL A 136 5.57 -15.72 9.73
CA VAL A 136 4.92 -14.68 8.90
C VAL A 136 5.63 -14.47 7.55
N ASN A 137 6.96 -14.55 7.53
CA ASN A 137 7.77 -14.42 6.31
C ASN A 137 8.15 -15.78 5.70
N ARG A 138 7.46 -16.86 6.08
CA ARG A 138 7.80 -18.21 5.62
C ARG A 138 7.60 -18.33 4.11
N CYS A 139 8.62 -18.87 3.42
CA CYS A 139 8.65 -19.01 1.96
C CYS A 139 8.61 -17.68 1.19
N GLN A 140 9.10 -16.60 1.80
CA GLN A 140 9.13 -15.26 1.20
C GLN A 140 10.49 -14.57 1.36
N SER A 141 10.76 -13.63 0.48
CA SER A 141 11.90 -12.69 0.57
C SER A 141 11.38 -11.25 0.49
N SER A 142 12.05 -10.28 1.10
CA SER A 142 11.70 -8.88 0.81
C SER A 142 11.83 -8.56 -0.68
N ASN A 143 12.75 -9.23 -1.37
CA ASN A 143 13.00 -9.04 -2.80
C ASN A 143 11.87 -9.55 -3.71
N ASP A 144 10.97 -10.41 -3.21
CA ASP A 144 9.77 -10.83 -3.95
C ASP A 144 8.50 -10.14 -3.43
N VAL A 145 8.35 -10.01 -2.10
CA VAL A 145 7.18 -9.38 -1.46
C VAL A 145 7.05 -7.91 -1.82
N ILE A 146 8.14 -7.13 -1.76
CA ILE A 146 8.08 -5.68 -1.96
C ILE A 146 7.66 -5.35 -3.40
N PRO A 147 8.29 -5.91 -4.47
CA PRO A 147 7.81 -5.71 -5.83
C PRO A 147 6.37 -6.20 -6.07
N THR A 148 5.98 -7.33 -5.46
CA THR A 148 4.59 -7.83 -5.53
C THR A 148 3.62 -6.81 -4.93
N ALA A 149 3.93 -6.25 -3.76
CA ALA A 149 3.12 -5.22 -3.13
C ALA A 149 3.06 -3.94 -3.96
N MET A 150 4.17 -3.54 -4.61
CA MET A 150 4.20 -2.39 -5.53
C MET A 150 3.23 -2.58 -6.68
N GLN A 151 3.26 -3.75 -7.35
CA GLN A 151 2.39 -4.02 -8.49
C GLN A 151 0.92 -4.12 -8.07
N LEU A 152 0.64 -4.85 -6.99
CA LEU A 152 -0.72 -5.02 -6.48
C LEU A 152 -1.35 -3.68 -6.06
N ALA A 153 -0.62 -2.87 -5.30
CA ALA A 153 -1.09 -1.55 -4.88
C ALA A 153 -1.35 -0.64 -6.09
N ALA A 154 -0.44 -0.61 -7.07
CA ALA A 154 -0.62 0.20 -8.28
C ALA A 154 -1.82 -0.27 -9.11
N LEU A 155 -1.98 -1.59 -9.30
CA LEU A 155 -3.10 -2.16 -10.06
C LEU A 155 -4.44 -1.82 -9.42
N VAL A 156 -4.55 -1.96 -8.10
CA VAL A 156 -5.75 -1.64 -7.34
C VAL A 156 -6.06 -0.14 -7.46
N GLU A 157 -5.13 0.75 -7.14
CA GLU A 157 -5.33 2.21 -7.20
C GLU A 157 -5.72 2.68 -8.61
N ILE A 158 -5.07 2.14 -9.66
CA ILE A 158 -5.44 2.46 -11.04
C ILE A 158 -6.87 2.01 -11.33
N SER A 159 -7.24 0.81 -10.89
CA SER A 159 -8.53 0.18 -11.23
C SER A 159 -9.70 0.76 -10.45
N VAL A 160 -9.52 1.10 -9.17
CA VAL A 160 -10.60 1.46 -8.25
C VAL A 160 -10.73 2.97 -8.04
N GLU A 161 -9.64 3.74 -8.16
CA GLU A 161 -9.66 5.19 -7.98
C GLU A 161 -9.49 5.93 -9.32
N LEU A 162 -8.36 5.71 -10.00
CA LEU A 162 -7.96 6.55 -11.13
C LEU A 162 -8.87 6.37 -12.36
N VAL A 163 -9.13 5.13 -12.77
CA VAL A 163 -9.98 4.85 -13.94
C VAL A 163 -11.39 5.40 -13.73
N PRO A 164 -12.10 5.09 -12.61
CA PRO A 164 -13.43 5.66 -12.37
C PRO A 164 -13.44 7.20 -12.32
N ALA A 165 -12.42 7.83 -11.73
CA ALA A 165 -12.31 9.29 -11.70
C ALA A 165 -12.16 9.90 -13.11
N LEU A 166 -11.36 9.26 -13.97
CA LEU A 166 -11.20 9.69 -15.37
C LEU A 166 -12.43 9.44 -16.22
N GLU A 167 -13.15 8.33 -16.01
CA GLU A 167 -14.45 8.08 -16.66
C GLU A 167 -15.49 9.12 -16.26
N TYR A 168 -15.53 9.48 -14.98
CA TYR A 168 -16.38 10.57 -14.49
C TYR A 168 -16.01 11.91 -15.14
N LEU A 169 -14.72 12.24 -15.21
CA LEU A 169 -14.24 13.45 -15.87
C LEU A 169 -14.59 13.47 -17.37
N GLU A 170 -14.34 12.37 -18.09
CA GLU A 170 -14.69 12.24 -19.51
C GLU A 170 -16.18 12.46 -19.74
N SER A 171 -17.03 11.80 -18.95
CA SER A 171 -18.49 11.94 -19.07
C SER A 171 -18.93 13.38 -18.84
N SER A 172 -18.32 14.07 -17.86
CA SER A 172 -18.62 15.45 -17.51
C SER A 172 -18.20 16.42 -18.62
N LEU A 173 -17.00 16.22 -19.19
CA LEU A 173 -16.53 17.00 -20.33
C LEU A 173 -17.41 16.78 -21.56
N ARG A 174 -17.88 15.56 -21.82
CA ARG A 174 -18.80 15.27 -22.93
C ARG A 174 -20.16 15.93 -22.74
N ARG A 175 -20.72 15.92 -21.52
CA ARG A 175 -21.97 16.65 -21.23
C ARG A 175 -21.81 18.15 -21.49
N LYS A 176 -20.73 18.76 -20.99
CA LYS A 176 -20.44 20.18 -21.26
C LYS A 176 -20.17 20.47 -22.72
N ALA A 177 -19.50 19.56 -23.42
CA ALA A 177 -19.32 19.71 -24.86
C ALA A 177 -20.66 19.82 -25.59
N ALA A 178 -21.64 18.97 -25.25
CA ALA A 178 -22.98 19.01 -25.83
C ALA A 178 -23.72 20.33 -25.49
N GLU A 179 -23.72 20.74 -24.22
CA GLU A 179 -24.30 22.01 -23.78
C GLU A 179 -23.69 23.23 -24.51
N PHE A 180 -22.40 23.17 -24.83
CA PHE A 180 -21.65 24.27 -25.45
C PHE A 180 -21.58 24.21 -26.98
N MET A 181 -22.20 23.23 -27.64
CA MET A 181 -22.25 23.17 -29.11
C MET A 181 -22.87 24.42 -29.77
N PRO A 182 -23.92 25.08 -29.20
CA PRO A 182 -24.47 26.29 -29.79
C PRO A 182 -23.56 27.52 -29.72
N VAL A 183 -22.57 27.53 -28.83
CA VAL A 183 -21.72 28.71 -28.56
C VAL A 183 -20.55 28.76 -29.54
N ILE A 184 -20.49 29.80 -30.36
CA ILE A 184 -19.38 30.09 -31.28
C ILE A 184 -18.38 31.03 -30.58
N LYS A 185 -17.09 30.72 -30.66
CA LYS A 185 -15.98 31.53 -30.12
C LYS A 185 -14.89 31.72 -31.17
N THR A 186 -14.02 32.71 -30.94
CA THR A 186 -12.77 32.84 -31.70
C THR A 186 -11.84 31.65 -31.39
N GLY A 187 -11.29 31.02 -32.42
CA GLY A 187 -10.21 30.07 -32.26
C GLY A 187 -8.91 30.80 -31.90
N ARG A 188 -7.94 30.09 -31.30
CA ARG A 188 -6.59 30.64 -31.08
C ARG A 188 -5.51 29.65 -31.46
N THR A 189 -4.58 30.09 -32.29
CA THR A 189 -3.36 29.35 -32.64
C THR A 189 -2.17 30.28 -32.41
N HIS A 190 -1.09 29.80 -31.77
CA HIS A 190 0.00 30.67 -31.30
C HIS A 190 -0.48 31.84 -30.41
N LEU A 191 -1.59 31.63 -29.67
CA LEU A 191 -2.30 32.64 -28.88
C LEU A 191 -2.87 33.83 -29.68
N GLN A 192 -2.79 33.79 -31.02
CA GLN A 192 -3.38 34.79 -31.91
C GLN A 192 -4.77 34.34 -32.36
N ASP A 193 -5.62 35.29 -32.73
CA ASP A 193 -6.97 35.02 -33.23
C ASP A 193 -6.91 34.19 -34.53
N ALA A 194 -7.83 33.23 -34.62
CA ALA A 194 -7.93 32.29 -35.74
C ALA A 194 -9.40 32.15 -36.19
N THR A 195 -9.65 31.21 -37.12
CA THR A 195 -11.01 30.94 -37.58
C THR A 195 -11.94 30.50 -36.44
N PRO A 196 -13.23 30.90 -36.45
CA PRO A 196 -14.16 30.54 -35.39
C PRO A 196 -14.35 29.03 -35.23
N ILE A 197 -14.53 28.61 -33.97
CA ILE A 197 -14.89 27.24 -33.59
C ILE A 197 -16.05 27.28 -32.60
N ARG A 198 -16.72 26.14 -32.39
CA ARG A 198 -17.70 26.00 -31.31
C ARG A 198 -16.99 25.67 -30.00
N LEU A 199 -17.42 26.26 -28.89
CA LEU A 199 -16.89 25.92 -27.57
C LEU A 199 -17.06 24.44 -27.25
N GLY A 200 -18.17 23.84 -27.69
CA GLY A 200 -18.37 22.38 -27.61
C GLY A 200 -17.30 21.55 -28.33
N GLN A 201 -16.81 22.00 -29.50
CA GLN A 201 -15.74 21.29 -30.23
C GLN A 201 -14.42 21.29 -29.45
N GLU A 202 -14.10 22.41 -28.79
CA GLU A 202 -12.93 22.50 -27.92
C GLU A 202 -13.02 21.53 -26.73
N PHE A 203 -14.19 21.44 -26.09
CA PHE A 203 -14.43 20.51 -24.98
C PHE A 203 -14.43 19.04 -25.42
N LEU A 204 -14.87 18.72 -26.64
CA LEU A 204 -14.69 17.38 -27.22
C LEU A 204 -13.20 17.03 -27.36
N GLY A 205 -12.35 18.02 -27.64
CA GLY A 205 -10.90 17.85 -27.64
C GLY A 205 -10.38 17.39 -26.28
N TYR A 206 -10.80 18.05 -25.20
CA TYR A 206 -10.44 17.68 -23.82
C TYR A 206 -10.95 16.29 -23.44
N ALA A 207 -12.22 16.00 -23.71
CA ALA A 207 -12.79 14.66 -23.49
C ALA A 207 -12.02 13.58 -24.25
N GLY A 208 -11.62 13.86 -25.50
CA GLY A 208 -10.79 12.97 -26.30
C GLY A 208 -9.40 12.74 -25.72
N GLN A 209 -8.80 13.72 -25.04
CA GLN A 209 -7.53 13.54 -24.32
C GLN A 209 -7.69 12.57 -23.15
N VAL A 210 -8.77 12.73 -22.36
CA VAL A 210 -9.09 11.83 -21.24
C VAL A 210 -9.33 10.40 -21.73
N ALA A 211 -10.15 10.23 -22.78
CA ALA A 211 -10.44 8.92 -23.38
C ALA A 211 -9.16 8.20 -23.86
N ARG A 212 -8.18 8.95 -24.42
CA ARG A 212 -6.87 8.38 -24.78
C ARG A 212 -6.03 8.03 -23.54
N GLY A 213 -6.13 8.81 -22.47
CA GLY A 213 -5.53 8.49 -21.17
C GLY A 213 -6.02 7.16 -20.62
N LEU A 214 -7.35 6.96 -20.62
CA LEU A 214 -7.98 5.70 -20.19
C LEU A 214 -7.46 4.50 -20.99
N LYS A 215 -7.35 4.61 -22.33
CA LYS A 215 -6.79 3.55 -23.18
C LYS A 215 -5.33 3.21 -22.83
N ARG A 216 -4.52 4.21 -22.47
CA ARG A 216 -3.13 3.98 -22.04
C ARG A 216 -3.08 3.24 -20.71
N LEU A 217 -3.96 3.59 -19.77
CA LEU A 217 -4.07 2.90 -18.48
C LEU A 217 -4.49 1.44 -18.65
N GLN A 218 -5.35 1.12 -19.61
CA GLN A 218 -5.71 -0.28 -19.92
C GLN A 218 -4.48 -1.12 -20.29
N ALA A 219 -3.55 -0.57 -21.07
CA ALA A 219 -2.31 -1.28 -21.42
C ALA A 219 -1.41 -1.49 -20.18
N VAL A 220 -1.31 -0.49 -19.30
CA VAL A 220 -0.52 -0.61 -18.05
C VAL A 220 -1.10 -1.68 -17.12
N ARG A 221 -2.42 -1.79 -17.01
CA ARG A 221 -3.07 -2.79 -16.14
C ARG A 221 -2.71 -4.22 -16.53
N LEU A 222 -2.55 -4.52 -17.82
CA LEU A 222 -2.16 -5.84 -18.32
C LEU A 222 -0.72 -6.23 -17.96
N GLU A 223 0.15 -5.26 -17.69
CA GLU A 223 1.54 -5.53 -17.28
C GLU A 223 1.67 -5.70 -15.76
N LEU A 224 0.69 -5.21 -14.99
CA LEU A 224 0.65 -5.30 -13.53
C LEU A 224 -0.11 -6.53 -13.01
N GLY A 225 -0.81 -7.27 -13.88
CA GLY A 225 -1.69 -8.40 -13.55
C GLY A 225 -2.53 -8.82 -14.75
#